data_AF-A0A838EK19-F1
#
_entry.id   AF-A0A838EK19-F1
#
_cell.length_a   1.000
_cell.length_b   1.000
_cell.length_c   1.000
_cell.angle_alpha   90.00
_cell.angle_beta   90.00
_cell.angle_gamma   90.00
#
_symmetry.space_group_name_H-M   'P 1'
#
loop_
_entity.id
_entity.type
_entity.pdbx_description
1 polymer ?
#
loop_
_entity_poly.entity_id
_entity_poly.type
_entity_poly.pdbx_seq_one_letter_code
_entity_poly.pdbx_strand_id
1 'polypeptide(L)'
;MNTATQPLITPPNKPNHSVRTIWILLILGTFCSFGIAILSTPFLLLGLFLGILGTITLLFGAFQHTGFANSFDEFIGNRQKKSNRTERPSQVGKYLRRVLAVMLLSVIILLLLLYIPPLNSTTCQKTFLSWSFICGNAFGTITKNVPDALGGLPQVKIGLISAMADGPFDTSDQQSNEISIDQKIFAANQLIGHAPYLTLAVVTELSRTSDDPSLSANVGLADLKGAYLFQEYYNSQPANKVKLRLVIGNIGTRLTANNTVPIIMGRIALLAKQDPTFRGILGLPFSGSTKEALNSRSDLAMNQIPLIAPSASSDTLANISNFYRIVSSDRTQSCVALDFIVNHLIPALKNTPAHTFKIAIFRDLKDSYSSDLANDLNAVSTGNIPCTSYSNHLDTSNIHTFTEPYTIGQTQQNFQTVIDDAIHQQMDIIFFSGYSYDLKNFETLLNQEQNALHYPKQIFIVGGDGLYETSGTDNIYNTTYTTIYTPPLAGSATSPDLETYFVTHYRQEFGDADVTTIAPEKRVFPPHALEMYDAANAFTTGFQDPKSLQNQDAFNQLLLNINFYGLTGLAQFNGNQTNNSNVGISDPLNKNIYVMCTNKNTTTEEAASYAPAPSPDIKYSLQGQKLLDCNAP
;
A
#
# COMPACT_ATOMS: atom_id res chain seq x y z
N MET A 1 -32.27 -85.93 -51.05
CA MET A 1 -31.50 -87.19 -50.90
C MET A 1 -30.03 -86.84 -50.81
N ASN A 2 -29.28 -87.67 -50.09
CA ASN A 2 -27.87 -87.56 -49.68
C ASN A 2 -27.56 -86.69 -48.45
N THR A 3 -27.70 -87.36 -47.32
CA THR A 3 -26.99 -87.25 -46.05
C THR A 3 -25.47 -87.28 -46.20
N ALA A 4 -24.75 -86.43 -45.45
CA ALA A 4 -23.40 -86.71 -44.99
C ALA A 4 -23.16 -86.01 -43.63
N THR A 5 -23.01 -86.82 -42.59
CA THR A 5 -22.61 -86.46 -41.23
C THR A 5 -21.07 -86.34 -41.15
N GLN A 6 -20.57 -85.31 -40.47
CA GLN A 6 -19.17 -85.18 -40.03
C GLN A 6 -19.10 -85.02 -38.50
N PRO A 7 -17.99 -85.46 -37.86
CA PRO A 7 -17.92 -85.66 -36.42
C PRO A 7 -17.57 -84.40 -35.61
N LEU A 8 -18.04 -84.38 -34.37
CA LEU A 8 -17.77 -83.38 -33.34
C LEU A 8 -16.27 -83.22 -33.04
N ILE A 9 -15.79 -81.98 -33.09
CA ILE A 9 -14.53 -81.52 -32.49
C ILE A 9 -14.89 -80.79 -31.19
N THR A 10 -14.24 -81.14 -30.08
CA THR A 10 -14.38 -80.47 -28.77
C THR A 10 -13.73 -79.08 -28.78
N PRO A 11 -14.35 -78.05 -28.18
CA PRO A 11 -13.76 -76.72 -28.11
C PRO A 11 -12.67 -76.63 -27.01
N PRO A 12 -11.66 -75.76 -27.18
CA PRO A 12 -10.61 -75.57 -26.18
C PRO A 12 -11.12 -74.80 -24.97
N ASN A 13 -10.52 -75.10 -23.81
CA ASN A 13 -10.80 -74.46 -22.52
C ASN A 13 -10.79 -72.92 -22.60
N LYS A 14 -11.88 -72.30 -22.12
CA LYS A 14 -11.98 -70.85 -21.92
C LYS A 14 -10.95 -70.38 -20.88
N PRO A 15 -10.30 -69.22 -21.08
CA PRO A 15 -9.51 -68.58 -20.04
C PRO A 15 -10.43 -68.06 -18.92
N ASN A 16 -9.94 -68.15 -17.69
CA ASN A 16 -10.66 -67.84 -16.46
C ASN A 16 -11.07 -66.34 -16.42
N HIS A 17 -12.31 -66.04 -16.82
CA HIS A 17 -12.85 -64.68 -16.90
C HIS A 17 -12.95 -63.95 -15.53
N SER A 18 -12.85 -64.68 -14.41
CA SER A 18 -13.00 -64.12 -13.06
C SER A 18 -11.89 -63.11 -12.69
N VAL A 19 -10.64 -63.38 -13.07
CA VAL A 19 -9.50 -62.53 -12.67
C VAL A 19 -9.50 -61.19 -13.42
N ARG A 20 -9.83 -61.19 -14.72
CA ARG A 20 -9.88 -59.95 -15.52
C ARG A 20 -10.99 -59.01 -15.06
N THR A 21 -12.15 -59.54 -14.66
CA THR A 21 -13.28 -58.72 -14.19
C THR A 21 -12.99 -58.07 -12.84
N ILE A 22 -12.30 -58.76 -11.92
CA ILE A 22 -11.87 -58.20 -10.63
C ILE A 22 -10.86 -57.06 -10.82
N TRP A 23 -9.90 -57.22 -11.74
CA TRP A 23 -8.94 -56.15 -12.06
C TRP A 23 -9.59 -54.93 -12.73
N ILE A 24 -10.56 -55.14 -13.63
CA ILE A 24 -11.31 -54.06 -14.26
C ILE A 24 -12.16 -53.29 -13.23
N LEU A 25 -12.78 -53.99 -12.26
CA LEU A 25 -13.55 -53.36 -11.18
C LEU A 25 -12.66 -52.60 -10.18
N LEU A 26 -11.44 -53.10 -9.89
CA LEU A 26 -10.47 -52.39 -9.05
C LEU A 26 -9.96 -51.10 -9.71
N ILE A 27 -9.71 -51.13 -11.02
CA ILE A 27 -9.29 -49.96 -11.81
C ILE A 27 -10.45 -48.96 -11.92
N LEU A 28 -11.68 -49.41 -12.24
CA LEU A 28 -12.86 -48.53 -12.29
C LEU A 28 -13.21 -47.94 -10.91
N GLY A 29 -13.03 -48.69 -9.82
CA GLY A 29 -13.21 -48.20 -8.46
C GLY A 29 -12.22 -47.09 -8.09
N THR A 30 -10.94 -47.23 -8.48
CA THR A 30 -9.92 -46.19 -8.25
C THR A 30 -10.17 -44.93 -9.09
N PHE A 31 -10.68 -45.07 -10.32
CA PHE A 31 -11.05 -43.92 -11.16
C PHE A 31 -12.33 -43.20 -10.67
N CYS A 32 -13.33 -43.93 -10.17
CA CYS A 32 -14.55 -43.31 -9.61
C CYS A 32 -14.28 -42.54 -8.31
N SER A 33 -13.38 -43.02 -7.44
CA SER A 33 -12.98 -42.29 -6.23
C SER A 33 -12.19 -41.01 -6.55
N PHE A 34 -11.43 -41.00 -7.67
CA PHE A 34 -10.72 -39.82 -8.15
C PHE A 34 -11.66 -38.74 -8.73
N GLY A 35 -12.78 -39.14 -9.35
CA GLY A 35 -13.72 -38.21 -9.98
C GLY A 35 -14.58 -37.39 -9.01
N ILE A 36 -14.76 -37.84 -7.77
CA ILE A 36 -15.63 -37.18 -6.77
C ILE A 36 -14.84 -36.17 -5.90
N ALA A 37 -13.50 -36.21 -5.88
CA ALA A 37 -12.65 -35.43 -4.98
C ALA A 37 -12.18 -34.05 -5.51
N ILE A 38 -12.82 -33.49 -6.54
CA ILE A 38 -12.35 -32.25 -7.22
C ILE A 38 -12.79 -30.96 -6.51
N LEU A 39 -13.58 -31.02 -5.44
CA LEU A 39 -14.08 -29.81 -4.76
C LEU A 39 -13.55 -29.74 -3.31
N SER A 40 -12.53 -28.88 -3.12
CA SER A 40 -11.86 -28.48 -1.86
C SER A 40 -10.67 -29.33 -1.36
N THR A 41 -9.52 -28.65 -1.17
CA THR A 41 -8.18 -29.18 -0.91
C THR A 41 -7.96 -29.99 0.38
N PRO A 42 -8.61 -29.73 1.54
CA PRO A 42 -8.45 -30.61 2.69
C PRO A 42 -9.09 -31.99 2.46
N PHE A 43 -10.13 -32.07 1.63
CA PHE A 43 -10.77 -33.33 1.24
C PHE A 43 -10.01 -34.08 0.16
N LEU A 44 -9.13 -33.42 -0.58
CA LEU A 44 -8.31 -34.08 -1.60
C LEU A 44 -7.18 -34.89 -0.95
N LEU A 45 -6.52 -34.36 0.08
CA LEU A 45 -5.55 -35.09 0.89
C LEU A 45 -6.22 -36.18 1.74
N LEU A 46 -7.35 -35.88 2.37
CA LEU A 46 -8.12 -36.88 3.12
C LEU A 46 -8.70 -37.95 2.18
N GLY A 47 -9.13 -37.59 0.97
CA GLY A 47 -9.64 -38.49 -0.05
C GLY A 47 -8.55 -39.35 -0.68
N LEU A 48 -7.33 -38.81 -0.89
CA LEU A 48 -6.16 -39.60 -1.26
C LEU A 48 -5.77 -40.55 -0.14
N PHE A 49 -5.77 -40.08 1.11
CA PHE A 49 -5.46 -40.89 2.28
C PHE A 49 -6.49 -41.99 2.48
N LEU A 50 -7.79 -41.68 2.45
CA LEU A 50 -8.90 -42.64 2.55
C LEU A 50 -9.01 -43.53 1.31
N GLY A 51 -8.65 -43.04 0.13
CA GLY A 51 -8.56 -43.84 -1.10
C GLY A 51 -7.45 -44.87 -1.00
N ILE A 52 -6.27 -44.47 -0.53
CA ILE A 52 -5.15 -45.35 -0.20
C ILE A 52 -5.58 -46.34 0.89
N LEU A 53 -6.17 -45.87 2.00
CA LEU A 53 -6.67 -46.72 3.09
C LEU A 53 -7.75 -47.70 2.64
N GLY A 54 -8.65 -47.27 1.75
CA GLY A 54 -9.71 -48.06 1.15
C GLY A 54 -9.15 -49.15 0.24
N THR A 55 -8.18 -48.82 -0.61
CA THR A 55 -7.45 -49.84 -1.39
C THR A 55 -6.66 -50.79 -0.53
N ILE A 56 -6.04 -50.33 0.57
CA ILE A 56 -5.35 -51.19 1.55
C ILE A 56 -6.35 -52.15 2.22
N THR A 57 -7.51 -51.65 2.64
CA THR A 57 -8.56 -52.46 3.29
C THR A 57 -9.16 -53.48 2.31
N LEU A 58 -9.38 -53.10 1.05
CA LEU A 58 -9.84 -54.01 -0.01
C LEU A 58 -8.78 -55.06 -0.38
N LEU A 59 -7.51 -54.68 -0.42
CA LEU A 59 -6.39 -55.62 -0.57
C LEU A 59 -6.35 -56.59 0.62
N PHE A 60 -6.44 -56.11 1.85
CA PHE A 60 -6.47 -56.96 3.05
C PHE A 60 -7.70 -57.88 3.10
N GLY A 61 -8.89 -57.39 2.71
CA GLY A 61 -10.10 -58.20 2.61
C GLY A 61 -10.03 -59.28 1.52
N ALA A 62 -9.43 -58.95 0.37
CA ALA A 62 -9.15 -59.93 -0.68
C ALA A 62 -8.12 -60.98 -0.23
N PHE A 63 -7.12 -60.59 0.58
CA PHE A 63 -6.14 -61.50 1.17
C PHE A 63 -6.75 -62.46 2.21
N GLN A 64 -7.76 -62.02 2.98
CA GLN A 64 -8.46 -62.87 3.93
C GLN A 64 -9.30 -63.97 3.24
N HIS A 65 -9.88 -63.68 2.08
CA HIS A 65 -10.70 -64.66 1.34
C HIS A 65 -9.90 -65.71 0.55
N THR A 66 -8.58 -65.54 0.35
CA THR A 66 -7.73 -66.50 -0.38
C THR A 66 -7.01 -67.53 0.51
N GLY A 67 -7.42 -67.71 1.77
CA GLY A 67 -6.85 -68.75 2.65
C GLY A 67 -5.43 -68.47 3.15
N PHE A 68 -5.02 -67.20 3.22
CA PHE A 68 -3.66 -66.77 3.59
C PHE A 68 -3.42 -66.60 5.10
N ALA A 69 -4.44 -66.79 5.93
CA ALA A 69 -4.35 -66.62 7.39
C ALA A 69 -3.29 -67.54 8.05
N ASN A 70 -3.02 -68.71 7.46
CA ASN A 70 -2.06 -69.67 8.01
C ASN A 70 -0.57 -69.27 7.81
N SER A 71 -0.27 -68.24 7.00
CA SER A 71 1.13 -67.81 6.73
C SER A 71 1.53 -66.55 7.51
N PHE A 72 0.57 -65.84 8.11
CA PHE A 72 0.88 -64.65 8.92
C PHE A 72 1.42 -65.02 10.31
N ASP A 73 1.00 -66.16 10.87
CA ASP A 73 1.56 -66.74 12.10
C ASP A 73 3.04 -67.14 11.97
N GLU A 74 3.50 -67.40 10.74
CA GLU A 74 4.92 -67.67 10.45
C GLU A 74 5.77 -66.39 10.36
N PHE A 75 5.12 -65.23 10.13
CA PHE A 75 5.79 -63.94 9.94
C PHE A 75 6.08 -63.20 11.26
N ILE A 76 5.26 -63.37 12.30
CA ILE A 76 5.48 -62.73 13.62
C ILE A 76 6.48 -63.49 14.52
N GLY A 77 6.99 -64.63 14.08
CA GLY A 77 8.19 -65.22 14.67
C GLY A 77 7.92 -65.84 16.04
N ASN A 78 7.42 -67.08 16.02
CA ASN A 78 7.72 -68.02 17.10
C ASN A 78 8.68 -69.08 16.55
N ARG A 79 9.98 -68.84 16.74
CA ARG A 79 11.04 -69.81 16.41
C ARG A 79 10.98 -70.96 17.41
N GLN A 80 10.67 -72.17 16.96
CA GLN A 80 11.43 -73.38 17.34
C GLN A 80 11.21 -74.52 16.34
N LYS A 81 12.09 -74.62 15.35
CA LYS A 81 12.86 -75.85 15.05
C LYS A 81 13.75 -75.63 13.82
N LYS A 82 15.04 -75.89 13.99
CA LYS A 82 16.06 -75.92 12.93
C LYS A 82 15.69 -77.00 11.91
N SER A 83 15.30 -76.60 10.71
CA SER A 83 15.34 -77.43 9.52
C SER A 83 16.21 -76.73 8.48
N ASN A 84 17.33 -77.36 8.13
CA ASN A 84 18.25 -76.93 7.08
C ASN A 84 17.60 -77.19 5.70
N ARG A 85 16.60 -76.39 5.34
CA ARG A 85 16.07 -76.33 3.99
C ARG A 85 16.26 -74.93 3.45
N THR A 86 17.11 -74.80 2.43
CA THR A 86 17.28 -73.63 1.58
C THR A 86 16.02 -73.44 0.74
N GLU A 87 14.93 -73.00 1.38
CA GLU A 87 13.70 -72.64 0.69
C GLU A 87 13.91 -71.33 -0.05
N ARG A 88 13.76 -71.41 -1.38
CA ARG A 88 13.75 -70.23 -2.24
C ARG A 88 12.59 -69.35 -1.78
N PRO A 89 12.84 -68.07 -1.43
CA PRO A 89 11.79 -67.17 -0.99
C PRO A 89 10.70 -67.12 -2.05
N SER A 90 9.45 -67.36 -1.62
CA SER A 90 8.29 -67.37 -2.50
C SER A 90 8.22 -66.07 -3.31
N GLN A 91 7.93 -66.17 -4.61
CA GLN A 91 7.85 -65.01 -5.50
C GLN A 91 6.88 -63.93 -4.98
N VAL A 92 5.84 -64.36 -4.26
CA VAL A 92 4.84 -63.51 -3.62
C VAL A 92 5.45 -62.62 -2.53
N GLY A 93 6.34 -63.17 -1.70
CA GLY A 93 7.04 -62.38 -0.67
C GLY A 93 7.94 -61.28 -1.24
N LYS A 94 8.52 -61.51 -2.44
CA LYS A 94 9.30 -60.47 -3.14
C LYS A 94 8.41 -59.36 -3.69
N TYR A 95 7.21 -59.69 -4.16
CA TYR A 95 6.28 -58.70 -4.70
C TYR A 95 5.68 -57.83 -3.59
N LEU A 96 5.27 -58.46 -2.47
CA LEU A 96 4.73 -57.73 -1.32
C LEU A 96 5.76 -56.75 -0.75
N ARG A 97 7.03 -57.15 -0.63
CA ARG A 97 8.11 -56.25 -0.20
C ARG A 97 8.30 -55.05 -1.13
N ARG A 98 8.14 -55.23 -2.45
CA ARG A 98 8.24 -54.12 -3.42
C ARG A 98 7.07 -53.16 -3.29
N VAL A 99 5.84 -53.67 -3.15
CA VAL A 99 4.65 -52.83 -2.97
C VAL A 99 4.74 -52.05 -1.66
N LEU A 100 5.15 -52.71 -0.56
CA LEU A 100 5.27 -52.08 0.74
C LEU A 100 6.41 -51.05 0.76
N ALA A 101 7.52 -51.31 0.08
CA ALA A 101 8.60 -50.34 -0.10
C ALA A 101 8.16 -49.11 -0.92
N VAL A 102 7.40 -49.30 -2.00
CA VAL A 102 6.86 -48.17 -2.79
C VAL A 102 5.86 -47.37 -1.97
N MET A 103 4.96 -48.02 -1.23
CA MET A 103 4.02 -47.33 -0.35
C MET A 103 4.72 -46.55 0.76
N LEU A 104 5.72 -47.16 1.41
CA LEU A 104 6.52 -46.49 2.43
C LEU A 104 7.26 -45.29 1.84
N LEU A 105 7.84 -45.44 0.65
CA LEU A 105 8.52 -44.35 -0.06
C LEU A 105 7.54 -43.22 -0.41
N SER A 106 6.33 -43.53 -0.89
CA SER A 106 5.30 -42.54 -1.18
C SER A 106 4.84 -41.79 0.08
N VAL A 107 4.69 -42.50 1.21
CA VAL A 107 4.36 -41.88 2.50
C VAL A 107 5.51 -41.02 3.00
N ILE A 108 6.76 -41.46 2.85
CA ILE A 108 7.95 -40.68 3.21
C ILE A 108 8.06 -39.43 2.34
N ILE A 109 7.83 -39.53 1.03
CA ILE A 109 7.82 -38.37 0.11
C ILE A 109 6.69 -37.41 0.48
N LEU A 110 5.48 -37.92 0.78
CA LEU A 110 4.35 -37.10 1.19
C LEU A 110 4.63 -36.40 2.53
N LEU A 111 5.16 -37.12 3.52
CA LEU A 111 5.56 -36.55 4.80
C LEU A 111 6.68 -35.54 4.65
N LEU A 112 7.68 -35.81 3.80
CA LEU A 112 8.72 -34.86 3.47
C LEU A 112 8.10 -33.60 2.86
N LEU A 113 7.23 -33.72 1.86
CA LEU A 113 6.53 -32.59 1.23
C LEU A 113 5.66 -31.79 2.22
N LEU A 114 5.04 -32.46 3.20
CA LEU A 114 4.28 -31.80 4.27
C LEU A 114 5.16 -31.15 5.35
N TYR A 115 6.42 -31.59 5.48
CA TYR A 115 7.39 -31.09 6.46
C TYR A 115 8.34 -30.04 5.89
N ILE A 116 8.31 -29.77 4.58
CA ILE A 116 9.05 -28.64 4.01
C ILE A 116 8.40 -27.38 4.58
N PRO A 117 9.12 -26.58 5.40
CA PRO A 117 8.60 -25.30 5.85
C PRO A 117 8.30 -24.45 4.62
N PRO A 118 7.25 -23.60 4.66
CA PRO A 118 6.94 -22.74 3.53
C PRO A 118 8.20 -22.00 3.09
N LEU A 119 8.45 -22.01 1.79
CA LEU A 119 9.63 -21.37 1.22
C LEU A 119 9.59 -19.88 1.59
N ASN A 120 10.76 -19.29 1.82
CA ASN A 120 10.80 -17.83 2.00
C ASN A 120 10.20 -17.15 0.75
N SER A 121 9.62 -15.96 0.95
CA SER A 121 8.94 -15.21 -0.12
C SER A 121 9.81 -15.02 -1.36
N THR A 122 11.11 -14.78 -1.18
CA THR A 122 12.09 -14.60 -2.25
C THR A 122 12.29 -15.88 -3.10
N THR A 123 12.29 -17.05 -2.47
CA THR A 123 12.43 -18.34 -3.17
C THR A 123 11.13 -18.67 -3.88
N CYS A 124 9.99 -18.46 -3.22
CA CYS A 124 8.68 -18.60 -3.86
C CYS A 124 8.54 -17.69 -5.10
N GLN A 125 9.11 -16.49 -5.04
CA GLN A 125 9.12 -15.58 -6.18
C GLN A 125 9.90 -16.11 -7.39
N LYS A 126 10.99 -16.83 -7.16
CA LYS A 126 11.80 -17.42 -8.23
C LYS A 126 11.24 -18.75 -8.75
N THR A 127 10.37 -19.41 -7.99
CA THR A 127 9.74 -20.65 -8.45
C THR A 127 8.55 -20.37 -9.37
N PHE A 128 8.45 -21.16 -10.45
CA PHE A 128 7.29 -21.16 -11.35
C PHE A 128 6.03 -21.75 -10.70
N LEU A 129 6.20 -22.54 -9.64
CA LEU A 129 5.09 -23.16 -8.91
C LEU A 129 4.44 -22.13 -7.97
N SER A 130 3.25 -21.64 -8.33
CA SER A 130 2.42 -20.72 -7.52
C SER A 130 1.62 -21.43 -6.42
N TRP A 131 2.03 -22.64 -6.05
CA TRP A 131 1.23 -23.50 -5.17
C TRP A 131 1.19 -22.89 -3.76
N SER A 132 0.01 -22.45 -3.33
CA SER A 132 -0.22 -21.75 -2.05
C SER A 132 0.26 -22.55 -0.84
N PHE A 133 0.32 -23.88 -0.94
CA PHE A 133 0.84 -24.73 0.13
C PHE A 133 2.38 -24.66 0.28
N ILE A 134 3.12 -24.28 -0.77
CA ILE A 134 4.58 -24.13 -0.73
C ILE A 134 4.95 -22.69 -0.34
N CYS A 135 4.21 -21.73 -0.89
CA CYS A 135 4.52 -20.30 -0.80
C CYS A 135 3.85 -19.57 0.37
N GLY A 136 2.93 -20.23 1.07
CA GLY A 136 2.11 -19.60 2.10
C GLY A 136 0.99 -18.72 1.52
N ASN A 137 0.23 -18.11 2.43
CA ASN A 137 -0.83 -17.16 2.10
C ASN A 137 -0.26 -15.74 2.01
N ALA A 138 -0.65 -14.99 0.98
CA ALA A 138 -0.33 -13.56 0.90
C ALA A 138 -0.93 -12.79 2.09
N PHE A 139 -2.13 -13.20 2.53
CA PHE A 139 -2.85 -12.57 3.62
C PHE A 139 -2.39 -13.05 5.00
N GLY A 140 -2.60 -12.19 5.99
CA GLY A 140 -2.30 -12.43 7.40
C GLY A 140 -1.49 -11.29 8.01
N THR A 141 -1.51 -11.24 9.34
CA THR A 141 -0.85 -10.22 10.14
C THR A 141 0.22 -10.84 11.03
N ILE A 142 1.22 -10.03 11.39
CA ILE A 142 2.26 -10.38 12.35
C ILE A 142 2.46 -9.21 13.29
N THR A 143 2.64 -9.51 14.58
CA THR A 143 3.03 -8.53 15.58
C THR A 143 4.54 -8.65 15.81
N LYS A 144 5.26 -7.54 15.66
CA LYS A 144 6.73 -7.54 15.75
C LYS A 144 7.23 -6.30 16.50
N ASN A 145 8.27 -6.49 17.31
CA ASN A 145 9.06 -5.38 17.83
C ASN A 145 10.00 -4.93 16.73
N VAL A 146 9.84 -3.70 16.27
CA VAL A 146 10.56 -3.17 15.10
C VAL A 146 11.42 -2.01 15.55
N PRO A 147 12.72 -1.98 15.19
CA PRO A 147 13.54 -0.80 15.39
C PRO A 147 12.89 0.40 14.71
N ASP A 148 12.62 1.45 15.49
CA ASP A 148 12.18 2.73 14.94
C ASP A 148 13.38 3.63 14.60
N ALA A 149 13.13 4.75 13.93
CA ALA A 149 14.16 5.73 13.55
C ALA A 149 14.86 6.39 14.75
N LEU A 150 14.30 6.27 15.95
CA LEU A 150 14.82 6.82 17.20
C LEU A 150 15.60 5.79 18.02
N GLY A 151 15.67 4.53 17.55
CA GLY A 151 16.33 3.43 18.24
C GLY A 151 15.44 2.69 19.25
N GLY A 152 14.16 3.04 19.34
CA GLY A 152 13.16 2.29 20.08
C GLY A 152 12.81 0.95 19.41
N LEU A 153 12.12 0.08 20.14
CA LEU A 153 11.63 -1.21 19.65
C LEU A 153 10.11 -1.36 19.85
N PRO A 154 9.29 -0.42 19.34
CA PRO A 154 7.86 -0.50 19.48
C PRO A 154 7.29 -1.77 18.87
N GLN A 155 6.23 -2.27 19.48
CA GLN A 155 5.46 -3.37 18.94
C GLN A 155 4.44 -2.83 17.94
N VAL A 156 4.53 -3.28 16.69
CA VAL A 156 3.57 -2.93 15.62
C VAL A 156 2.97 -4.19 15.02
N LYS A 157 1.67 -4.15 14.69
CA LYS A 157 0.97 -5.24 14.00
C LYS A 157 0.87 -4.90 12.52
N ILE A 158 1.67 -5.56 11.69
CA ILE A 158 1.77 -5.31 10.25
C ILE A 158 1.21 -6.49 9.45
N GLY A 159 0.85 -6.28 8.20
CA GLY A 159 0.38 -7.39 7.36
C GLY A 159 -0.42 -6.95 6.15
N LEU A 160 -1.04 -7.93 5.50
CA LEU A 160 -1.94 -7.73 4.37
C LEU A 160 -3.24 -8.46 4.67
N ILE A 161 -4.38 -7.79 4.62
CA ILE A 161 -5.68 -8.34 4.98
C ILE A 161 -6.70 -8.15 3.86
N SER A 162 -7.61 -9.10 3.75
CA SER A 162 -8.76 -9.03 2.82
C SER A 162 -10.10 -9.32 3.48
N ALA A 163 -10.10 -9.52 4.80
CA ALA A 163 -11.27 -9.79 5.61
C ALA A 163 -11.05 -9.34 7.06
N MET A 164 -12.16 -9.08 7.76
CA MET A 164 -12.16 -8.59 9.14
C MET A 164 -11.43 -9.51 10.14
N ALA A 165 -11.40 -10.82 9.88
CA ALA A 165 -10.80 -11.79 10.80
C ALA A 165 -9.29 -11.59 11.02
N ASP A 166 -8.63 -10.87 10.10
CA ASP A 166 -7.19 -10.66 10.14
C ASP A 166 -6.77 -9.31 10.78
N GLY A 167 -7.71 -8.36 10.91
CA GLY A 167 -7.52 -7.02 11.52
C GLY A 167 -8.09 -6.88 12.95
N PRO A 168 -8.20 -5.66 13.50
CA PRO A 168 -7.54 -4.44 13.03
C PRO A 168 -6.01 -4.50 13.27
N PHE A 169 -5.28 -3.58 12.67
CA PHE A 169 -3.85 -3.39 12.87
C PHE A 169 -3.53 -2.50 14.06
N ASP A 170 -4.34 -1.49 14.34
CA ASP A 170 -4.25 -0.75 15.60
C ASP A 170 -4.67 -1.66 16.75
N THR A 171 -3.80 -1.74 17.76
CA THR A 171 -4.05 -2.49 18.99
C THR A 171 -4.39 -1.58 20.17
N SER A 172 -4.49 -0.27 19.94
CA SER A 172 -4.86 0.72 20.95
C SER A 172 -6.38 0.79 21.16
N ASP A 173 -6.80 1.51 22.20
CA ASP A 173 -8.22 1.78 22.47
C ASP A 173 -8.88 2.67 21.39
N GLN A 174 -8.10 3.22 20.45
CA GLN A 174 -8.57 4.05 19.33
C GLN A 174 -8.86 3.26 18.03
N GLN A 175 -8.76 1.93 18.07
CA GLN A 175 -8.97 1.06 16.89
C GLN A 175 -10.38 1.10 16.28
N SER A 176 -11.36 1.72 16.93
CA SER A 176 -12.77 1.73 16.48
C SER A 176 -12.96 2.36 15.10
N ASN A 177 -12.23 3.43 14.81
CA ASN A 177 -12.28 4.09 13.51
C ASN A 177 -11.71 3.19 12.40
N GLU A 178 -10.63 2.46 12.69
CA GLU A 178 -10.05 1.48 11.76
C GLU A 178 -11.01 0.33 11.48
N ILE A 179 -11.56 -0.28 12.54
CA ILE A 179 -12.53 -1.37 12.42
C ILE A 179 -13.71 -0.92 11.54
N SER A 180 -14.21 0.30 11.73
CA SER A 180 -15.33 0.84 10.94
C SER A 180 -15.00 0.94 9.45
N ILE A 181 -13.84 1.50 9.09
CA ILE A 181 -13.47 1.65 7.68
C ILE A 181 -13.11 0.31 7.01
N ASP A 182 -12.44 -0.59 7.73
CA ASP A 182 -12.15 -1.95 7.27
C ASP A 182 -13.43 -2.71 6.94
N GLN A 183 -14.44 -2.65 7.83
CA GLN A 183 -15.75 -3.28 7.62
C GLN A 183 -16.42 -2.77 6.35
N LYS A 184 -16.37 -1.46 6.11
CA LYS A 184 -16.95 -0.83 4.92
C LYS A 184 -16.26 -1.31 3.63
N ILE A 185 -14.93 -1.34 3.60
CA ILE A 185 -14.15 -1.86 2.45
C ILE A 185 -14.48 -3.33 2.19
N PHE A 186 -14.50 -4.18 3.22
CA PHE A 186 -14.78 -5.60 3.03
C PHE A 186 -16.25 -5.87 2.66
N ALA A 187 -17.19 -5.07 3.16
CA ALA A 187 -18.59 -5.13 2.70
C ALA A 187 -18.69 -4.75 1.22
N ALA A 188 -18.03 -3.66 0.79
CA ALA A 188 -17.98 -3.26 -0.61
C ALA A 188 -17.36 -4.34 -1.51
N ASN A 189 -16.31 -5.03 -1.04
CA ASN A 189 -15.73 -6.18 -1.73
C ASN A 189 -16.72 -7.34 -1.89
N GLN A 190 -17.53 -7.63 -0.87
CA GLN A 190 -18.53 -8.71 -0.94
C GLN A 190 -19.65 -8.40 -1.94
N LEU A 191 -20.04 -7.13 -2.07
CA LEU A 191 -21.07 -6.69 -3.02
C LEU A 191 -20.68 -6.84 -4.50
N ILE A 192 -19.40 -7.06 -4.80
CA ILE A 192 -18.92 -7.40 -6.15
C ILE A 192 -19.53 -8.73 -6.62
N GLY A 193 -19.74 -9.69 -5.71
CA GLY A 193 -20.31 -11.00 -6.01
C GLY A 193 -19.52 -11.75 -7.10
N HIS A 194 -20.18 -12.04 -8.22
CA HIS A 194 -19.59 -12.73 -9.37
C HIS A 194 -19.17 -11.78 -10.51
N ALA A 195 -19.28 -10.46 -10.32
CA ALA A 195 -18.85 -9.52 -11.34
C ALA A 195 -17.33 -9.63 -11.57
N PRO A 196 -16.84 -9.44 -12.81
CA PRO A 196 -15.41 -9.27 -13.05
C PRO A 196 -14.87 -8.13 -12.19
N TYR A 197 -13.67 -8.27 -11.65
CA TYR A 197 -13.04 -7.25 -10.82
C TYR A 197 -11.54 -7.14 -11.07
N LEU A 198 -10.97 -6.05 -10.58
CA LEU A 198 -9.55 -5.84 -10.43
C LEU A 198 -9.23 -5.62 -8.95
N THR A 199 -8.09 -6.10 -8.50
CA THR A 199 -7.63 -5.95 -7.11
C THR A 199 -6.51 -4.92 -7.03
N LEU A 200 -6.64 -3.96 -6.12
CA LEU A 200 -5.56 -3.04 -5.73
C LEU A 200 -5.21 -3.25 -4.24
N ALA A 201 -3.94 -3.10 -3.90
CA ALA A 201 -3.50 -3.04 -2.51
C ALA A 201 -3.38 -1.60 -2.05
N VAL A 202 -4.16 -1.23 -1.02
CA VAL A 202 -4.04 0.04 -0.29
C VAL A 202 -3.02 -0.17 0.81
N VAL A 203 -1.83 0.40 0.67
CA VAL A 203 -0.72 0.21 1.62
C VAL A 203 -0.51 1.50 2.40
N THR A 204 -0.66 1.47 3.72
CA THR A 204 -0.57 2.68 4.54
C THR A 204 -0.14 2.35 5.99
N GLU A 205 0.05 3.37 6.83
CA GLU A 205 0.39 3.26 8.24
C GLU A 205 -0.88 3.25 9.11
N LEU A 206 -1.15 2.14 9.80
CA LEU A 206 -2.34 1.94 10.65
C LEU A 206 -1.99 1.60 12.10
N SER A 207 -0.70 1.61 12.47
CA SER A 207 -0.28 1.38 13.85
C SER A 207 -0.09 2.69 14.62
N ARG A 208 -0.16 2.60 15.94
CA ARG A 208 0.17 3.67 16.90
C ARG A 208 1.27 3.20 17.84
N THR A 209 2.15 4.10 18.24
CA THR A 209 3.24 3.85 19.19
C THR A 209 3.38 5.02 20.17
N SER A 210 4.25 4.92 21.18
CA SER A 210 4.54 6.04 22.10
C SER A 210 5.04 7.29 21.37
N ASP A 211 5.91 7.08 20.38
CA ASP A 211 6.59 8.14 19.64
C ASP A 211 5.82 8.57 18.37
N ASP A 212 4.75 7.84 18.05
CA ASP A 212 3.79 8.17 16.99
C ASP A 212 2.38 7.75 17.43
N PRO A 213 1.75 8.52 18.34
CA PRO A 213 0.47 8.14 18.93
C PRO A 213 -0.72 8.41 18.02
N SER A 214 -0.56 9.21 16.96
CA SER A 214 -1.67 9.67 16.12
C SER A 214 -1.33 9.89 14.65
N LEU A 215 -0.18 10.48 14.31
CA LEU A 215 0.14 10.94 12.95
C LEU A 215 -0.01 9.80 11.93
N SER A 216 0.72 8.70 12.14
CA SER A 216 0.69 7.55 11.22
C SER A 216 -0.73 7.04 11.00
N ALA A 217 -1.44 6.73 12.08
CA ALA A 217 -2.76 6.15 11.97
C ALA A 217 -3.83 7.14 11.46
N ASN A 218 -3.69 8.44 11.71
CA ASN A 218 -4.60 9.44 11.14
C ASN A 218 -4.44 9.53 9.62
N VAL A 219 -3.19 9.58 9.15
CA VAL A 219 -2.84 9.50 7.73
C VAL A 219 -3.41 8.24 7.10
N GLY A 220 -3.17 7.07 7.69
CA GLY A 220 -3.67 5.82 7.13
C GLY A 220 -5.18 5.66 7.17
N LEU A 221 -5.85 6.20 8.18
CA LEU A 221 -7.32 6.25 8.20
C LEU A 221 -7.87 7.17 7.13
N ALA A 222 -7.26 8.34 6.90
CA ALA A 222 -7.67 9.25 5.83
C ALA A 222 -7.49 8.61 4.44
N ASP A 223 -6.35 7.95 4.22
CA ASP A 223 -6.07 7.13 3.04
C ASP A 223 -7.20 6.08 2.81
N LEU A 224 -7.54 5.29 3.83
CA LEU A 224 -8.58 4.27 3.71
C LEU A 224 -9.97 4.86 3.42
N LYS A 225 -10.33 5.99 4.04
CA LYS A 225 -11.58 6.71 3.75
C LYS A 225 -11.66 7.13 2.29
N GLY A 226 -10.58 7.70 1.76
CA GLY A 226 -10.47 8.10 0.35
C GLY A 226 -10.63 6.93 -0.61
N ALA A 227 -9.87 5.85 -0.36
CA ALA A 227 -9.92 4.64 -1.17
C ALA A 227 -11.31 3.97 -1.15
N TYR A 228 -11.94 3.89 0.03
CA TYR A 228 -13.28 3.34 0.19
C TYR A 228 -14.34 4.14 -0.60
N LEU A 229 -14.36 5.47 -0.44
CA LEU A 229 -15.34 6.30 -1.14
C LEU A 229 -15.18 6.22 -2.65
N PHE A 230 -13.94 6.10 -3.14
CA PHE A 230 -13.70 5.86 -4.56
C PHE A 230 -14.22 4.48 -5.00
N GLN A 231 -13.95 3.43 -4.21
CA GLN A 231 -14.45 2.09 -4.48
C GLN A 231 -15.98 2.05 -4.55
N GLU A 232 -16.66 2.66 -3.58
CA GLU A 232 -18.11 2.74 -3.53
C GLU A 232 -18.65 3.48 -4.75
N TYR A 233 -18.12 4.69 -5.04
CA TYR A 233 -18.49 5.48 -6.21
C TYR A 233 -18.34 4.67 -7.50
N TYR A 234 -17.15 4.15 -7.76
CA TYR A 234 -16.82 3.42 -8.97
C TYR A 234 -17.68 2.16 -9.14
N ASN A 235 -17.88 1.40 -8.06
CA ASN A 235 -18.65 0.16 -8.11
C ASN A 235 -20.16 0.40 -8.28
N SER A 236 -20.68 1.53 -7.79
CA SER A 236 -22.09 1.91 -7.96
C SER A 236 -22.45 2.23 -9.41
N GLN A 237 -21.48 2.64 -10.24
CA GLN A 237 -21.75 3.01 -11.63
C GLN A 237 -22.10 1.79 -12.50
N PRO A 238 -23.29 1.75 -13.14
CA PRO A 238 -23.70 0.63 -14.01
C PRO A 238 -22.85 0.49 -15.28
N ALA A 239 -22.21 1.58 -15.71
CA ALA A 239 -21.30 1.60 -16.84
C ALA A 239 -20.02 0.77 -16.58
N ASN A 240 -19.59 0.69 -15.32
CA ASN A 240 -18.37 -0.02 -14.91
C ASN A 240 -18.64 -1.52 -14.82
N LYS A 241 -18.23 -2.26 -15.87
CA LYS A 241 -18.41 -3.72 -15.98
C LYS A 241 -17.39 -4.53 -15.18
N VAL A 242 -16.21 -3.95 -14.96
CA VAL A 242 -15.20 -4.46 -14.04
C VAL A 242 -15.33 -3.66 -12.75
N LYS A 243 -15.36 -4.33 -11.60
CA LYS A 243 -15.46 -3.71 -10.28
C LYS A 243 -14.08 -3.55 -9.63
N LEU A 244 -13.97 -2.60 -8.71
CA LEU A 244 -12.79 -2.37 -7.91
C LEU A 244 -12.89 -3.17 -6.60
N ARG A 245 -11.90 -4.03 -6.35
CA ARG A 245 -11.67 -4.72 -5.09
C ARG A 245 -10.43 -4.14 -4.41
N LEU A 246 -10.53 -3.86 -3.12
CA LEU A 246 -9.40 -3.35 -2.32
C LEU A 246 -8.94 -4.39 -1.31
N VAL A 247 -7.64 -4.48 -1.09
CA VAL A 247 -7.03 -5.18 0.05
C VAL A 247 -6.18 -4.19 0.83
N ILE A 248 -6.04 -4.39 2.14
CA ILE A 248 -5.41 -3.41 3.04
C ILE A 248 -4.08 -3.95 3.52
N GLY A 249 -3.01 -3.19 3.32
CA GLY A 249 -1.67 -3.48 3.82
C GLY A 249 -1.26 -2.46 4.87
N ASN A 250 -0.94 -2.92 6.09
CA ASN A 250 -0.35 -2.06 7.10
C ASN A 250 1.17 -2.23 7.17
N ILE A 251 1.88 -1.11 7.05
CA ILE A 251 3.33 -1.02 7.22
C ILE A 251 3.75 -0.50 8.61
N GLY A 252 2.84 -0.38 9.56
CA GLY A 252 3.15 0.01 10.94
C GLY A 252 2.99 1.51 11.13
N THR A 253 4.06 2.17 11.55
CA THR A 253 4.16 3.63 11.69
C THR A 253 5.20 4.19 10.75
N ARG A 254 5.20 5.49 10.49
CA ARG A 254 6.22 6.19 9.72
C ARG A 254 7.63 5.92 10.26
N LEU A 255 7.79 5.86 11.58
CA LEU A 255 9.08 5.60 12.22
C LEU A 255 9.56 4.13 12.08
N THR A 256 8.65 3.19 11.85
CA THR A 256 8.97 1.74 11.69
C THR A 256 8.93 1.27 10.24
N ALA A 257 8.32 2.06 9.34
CA ALA A 257 8.02 1.71 7.96
C ALA A 257 9.21 1.17 7.18
N ASN A 258 10.40 1.76 7.35
CA ASN A 258 11.61 1.34 6.63
C ASN A 258 11.97 -0.14 6.87
N ASN A 259 11.60 -0.69 8.02
CA ASN A 259 11.89 -2.08 8.39
C ASN A 259 10.74 -3.04 8.07
N THR A 260 9.54 -2.53 7.83
CA THR A 260 8.30 -3.32 7.67
C THR A 260 7.83 -3.35 6.23
N VAL A 261 8.08 -2.29 5.44
CA VAL A 261 7.76 -2.20 4.01
C VAL A 261 8.27 -3.43 3.23
N PRO A 262 9.53 -3.89 3.36
CA PRO A 262 10.00 -5.08 2.65
C PRO A 262 9.16 -6.34 2.96
N ILE A 263 8.63 -6.47 4.17
CA ILE A 263 7.77 -7.59 4.58
C ILE A 263 6.43 -7.52 3.84
N ILE A 264 5.83 -6.33 3.78
CA ILE A 264 4.52 -6.11 3.12
C ILE A 264 4.66 -6.24 1.60
N MET A 265 5.73 -5.71 1.01
CA MET A 265 6.01 -5.89 -0.40
C MET A 265 6.23 -7.37 -0.75
N GLY A 266 6.85 -8.16 0.14
CA GLY A 266 6.94 -9.61 0.01
C GLY A 266 5.57 -10.30 -0.05
N ARG A 267 4.60 -9.86 0.76
CA ARG A 267 3.21 -10.36 0.74
C ARG A 267 2.45 -9.92 -0.51
N ILE A 268 2.63 -8.68 -0.95
CA ILE A 268 2.03 -8.17 -2.18
C ILE A 268 2.55 -8.93 -3.41
N ALA A 269 3.82 -9.28 -3.44
CA ALA A 269 4.37 -10.11 -4.50
C ALA A 269 3.74 -11.52 -4.56
N LEU A 270 3.45 -12.09 -3.39
CA LEU A 270 2.71 -13.35 -3.30
C LEU A 270 1.27 -13.15 -3.80
N LEU A 271 0.61 -12.06 -3.42
CA LEU A 271 -0.72 -11.72 -3.92
C LEU A 271 -0.74 -11.59 -5.44
N ALA A 272 0.19 -10.82 -6.03
CA ALA A 272 0.30 -10.62 -7.47
C ALA A 272 0.46 -11.94 -8.25
N LYS A 273 1.08 -12.96 -7.64
CA LYS A 273 1.19 -14.30 -8.21
C LYS A 273 -0.07 -15.16 -8.04
N GLN A 274 -0.78 -14.98 -6.93
CA GLN A 274 -1.93 -15.79 -6.55
C GLN A 274 -3.25 -15.25 -7.13
N ASP A 275 -3.35 -13.94 -7.32
CA ASP A 275 -4.52 -13.23 -7.83
C ASP A 275 -4.22 -12.61 -9.21
N PRO A 276 -4.69 -13.23 -10.32
CA PRO A 276 -4.47 -12.69 -11.66
C PRO A 276 -5.27 -11.42 -11.94
N THR A 277 -6.15 -10.97 -11.03
CA THR A 277 -6.86 -9.70 -11.10
C THR A 277 -6.12 -8.57 -10.38
N PHE A 278 -5.02 -8.87 -9.68
CA PHE A 278 -4.19 -7.86 -9.03
C PHE A 278 -3.49 -6.97 -10.06
N ARG A 279 -3.53 -5.65 -9.86
CA ARG A 279 -3.08 -4.68 -10.87
C ARG A 279 -2.16 -3.58 -10.39
N GLY A 280 -2.04 -3.38 -9.08
CA GLY A 280 -1.13 -2.38 -8.56
C GLY A 280 -1.29 -2.09 -7.08
N ILE A 281 -0.47 -1.15 -6.65
CA ILE A 281 -0.34 -0.68 -5.28
C ILE A 281 -0.68 0.80 -5.27
N LEU A 282 -1.51 1.22 -4.33
CA LEU A 282 -1.77 2.62 -4.03
C LEU A 282 -1.50 2.89 -2.54
N GLY A 283 -1.01 4.08 -2.21
CA GLY A 283 -0.60 4.45 -0.85
C GLY A 283 0.91 4.61 -0.71
N LEU A 284 1.44 4.24 0.46
CA LEU A 284 2.78 4.59 0.93
C LEU A 284 2.91 6.12 1.03
N PRO A 285 2.10 6.75 1.88
CA PRO A 285 1.92 8.20 1.87
C PRO A 285 3.20 8.99 2.17
N PHE A 286 4.16 8.40 2.90
CA PHE A 286 5.44 9.05 3.19
C PHE A 286 6.53 8.71 2.17
N SER A 287 7.35 9.71 1.84
CA SER A 287 8.48 9.57 0.91
C SER A 287 9.46 8.45 1.29
N GLY A 288 9.77 8.31 2.59
CA GLY A 288 10.64 7.25 3.09
C GLY A 288 10.09 5.84 2.86
N SER A 289 8.80 5.62 3.19
CA SER A 289 8.17 4.32 3.00
C SER A 289 7.98 3.98 1.52
N THR A 290 7.67 4.98 0.68
CA THR A 290 7.65 4.81 -0.78
C THR A 290 9.01 4.41 -1.34
N LYS A 291 10.09 5.08 -0.93
CA LYS A 291 11.45 4.74 -1.39
C LYS A 291 11.82 3.29 -1.08
N GLU A 292 11.53 2.84 0.15
CA GLU A 292 11.76 1.45 0.55
C GLU A 292 10.90 0.44 -0.21
N ALA A 293 9.66 0.82 -0.57
CA ALA A 293 8.80 -0.03 -1.39
C ALA A 293 9.33 -0.18 -2.81
N LEU A 294 9.85 0.91 -3.40
CA LEU A 294 10.45 0.89 -4.73
C LEU A 294 11.76 0.08 -4.77
N ASN A 295 12.59 0.18 -3.72
CA ASN A 295 13.77 -0.68 -3.55
C ASN A 295 13.34 -2.15 -3.47
N SER A 296 12.38 -2.48 -2.62
CA SER A 296 11.84 -3.83 -2.45
C SER A 296 11.24 -4.37 -3.75
N ARG A 297 10.60 -3.53 -4.55
CA ARG A 297 9.97 -3.94 -5.81
C ARG A 297 11.00 -4.48 -6.82
N SER A 298 12.18 -3.88 -6.86
CA SER A 298 13.29 -4.35 -7.70
C SER A 298 13.77 -5.73 -7.24
N ASP A 299 13.98 -5.91 -5.94
CA ASP A 299 14.47 -7.16 -5.36
C ASP A 299 13.49 -8.32 -5.51
N LEU A 300 12.18 -8.00 -5.53
CA LEU A 300 11.10 -8.98 -5.61
C LEU A 300 10.61 -9.24 -7.05
N ALA A 301 11.30 -8.71 -8.07
CA ALA A 301 10.93 -8.82 -9.48
C ALA A 301 9.48 -8.39 -9.78
N MET A 302 9.08 -7.27 -9.16
CA MET A 302 7.74 -6.68 -9.28
C MET A 302 7.73 -5.35 -10.03
N ASN A 303 8.78 -5.01 -10.79
CA ASN A 303 8.90 -3.71 -11.46
C ASN A 303 7.76 -3.42 -12.48
N GLN A 304 7.07 -4.46 -12.94
CA GLN A 304 5.88 -4.41 -13.78
C GLN A 304 4.58 -4.08 -13.00
N ILE A 305 4.59 -4.11 -11.67
CA ILE A 305 3.44 -3.74 -10.85
C ILE A 305 3.53 -2.23 -10.58
N PRO A 306 2.59 -1.43 -11.08
CA PRO A 306 2.58 -0.01 -10.87
C PRO A 306 2.25 0.34 -9.42
N LEU A 307 2.89 1.41 -8.96
CA LEU A 307 2.73 1.99 -7.65
C LEU A 307 2.32 3.46 -7.83
N ILE A 308 1.21 3.86 -7.23
CA ILE A 308 0.78 5.26 -7.21
C ILE A 308 0.78 5.76 -5.76
N ALA A 309 1.68 6.68 -5.44
CA ALA A 309 1.71 7.31 -4.13
C ALA A 309 0.77 8.53 -4.09
N PRO A 310 -0.10 8.66 -3.07
CA PRO A 310 -0.96 9.81 -2.94
C PRO A 310 -0.13 11.06 -2.63
N SER A 311 0.74 11.02 -1.63
CA SER A 311 1.39 12.19 -1.02
C SER A 311 2.94 12.16 -0.98
N ALA A 312 3.59 11.09 -1.46
CA ALA A 312 5.05 11.02 -1.43
C ALA A 312 5.71 11.98 -2.46
N SER A 313 6.25 13.11 -1.98
CA SER A 313 6.72 14.23 -2.80
C SER A 313 8.25 14.31 -2.98
N SER A 314 9.06 13.50 -2.30
CA SER A 314 10.54 13.56 -2.39
C SER A 314 11.05 13.54 -3.83
N ASP A 315 11.97 14.45 -4.15
CA ASP A 315 12.60 14.57 -5.46
C ASP A 315 13.35 13.28 -5.86
N THR A 316 13.83 12.50 -4.88
CA THR A 316 14.46 11.19 -5.12
C THR A 316 13.52 10.13 -5.71
N LEU A 317 12.22 10.38 -5.69
CA LEU A 317 11.20 9.50 -6.27
C LEU A 317 10.90 9.81 -7.74
N ALA A 318 11.54 10.84 -8.31
CA ALA A 318 11.39 11.18 -9.72
C ALA A 318 12.00 10.11 -10.64
N ASN A 319 11.48 10.00 -11.86
CA ASN A 319 12.04 9.17 -12.93
C ASN A 319 12.09 7.66 -12.65
N ILE A 320 11.14 7.14 -11.87
CA ILE A 320 11.05 5.70 -11.56
C ILE A 320 9.97 5.06 -12.43
N SER A 321 10.35 4.08 -13.25
CA SER A 321 9.41 3.37 -14.13
C SER A 321 8.26 2.73 -13.34
N ASN A 322 7.03 2.80 -13.87
CA ASN A 322 5.82 2.30 -13.21
C ASN A 322 5.63 2.82 -11.78
N PHE A 323 6.17 4.00 -11.46
CA PHE A 323 5.87 4.73 -10.24
C PHE A 323 5.34 6.09 -10.64
N TYR A 324 4.25 6.49 -10.00
CA TYR A 324 3.58 7.77 -10.21
C TYR A 324 3.19 8.36 -8.87
N ARG A 325 3.07 9.68 -8.80
CA ARG A 325 2.51 10.38 -7.64
C ARG A 325 1.34 11.29 -8.04
N ILE A 326 0.41 11.48 -7.12
CA ILE A 326 -0.72 12.41 -7.30
C ILE A 326 -0.31 13.85 -6.98
N VAL A 327 0.61 14.02 -6.03
CA VAL A 327 1.19 15.31 -5.64
C VAL A 327 2.43 15.66 -6.47
N SER A 328 2.79 16.95 -6.48
CA SER A 328 4.02 17.41 -7.12
C SER A 328 5.25 17.06 -6.29
N SER A 329 6.43 17.24 -6.89
CA SER A 329 7.70 17.07 -6.17
C SER A 329 7.97 18.19 -5.16
N ASP A 330 8.85 17.91 -4.19
CA ASP A 330 9.31 18.88 -3.19
C ASP A 330 9.94 20.12 -3.83
N ARG A 331 10.68 19.97 -4.92
CA ARG A 331 11.18 21.11 -5.70
C ARG A 331 10.08 22.02 -6.19
N THR A 332 8.98 21.44 -6.67
CA THR A 332 7.84 22.21 -7.16
C THR A 332 7.13 22.92 -6.01
N GLN A 333 6.97 22.24 -4.88
CA GLN A 333 6.40 22.80 -3.66
C GLN A 333 7.23 23.97 -3.11
N SER A 334 8.56 23.80 -3.04
CA SER A 334 9.51 24.85 -2.62
C SER A 334 9.46 26.09 -3.49
N CYS A 335 9.28 25.91 -4.81
CA CYS A 335 9.06 27.03 -5.72
C CYS A 335 7.82 27.84 -5.36
N VAL A 336 6.69 27.16 -5.09
CA VAL A 336 5.45 27.82 -4.71
C VAL A 336 5.56 28.46 -3.33
N ALA A 337 6.18 27.79 -2.37
CA ALA A 337 6.39 28.34 -1.03
C ALA A 337 7.25 29.61 -1.06
N LEU A 338 8.34 29.62 -1.84
CA LEU A 338 9.17 30.82 -1.97
C LEU A 338 8.46 31.94 -2.75
N ASP A 339 7.73 31.62 -3.81
CA ASP A 339 6.90 32.62 -4.52
C ASP A 339 5.89 33.26 -3.55
N PHE A 340 5.23 32.45 -2.72
CA PHE A 340 4.35 32.95 -1.67
C PHE A 340 5.07 33.88 -0.69
N ILE A 341 6.25 33.48 -0.22
CA ILE A 341 7.03 34.31 0.70
C ILE A 341 7.40 35.65 0.05
N VAL A 342 7.95 35.63 -1.17
CA VAL A 342 8.47 36.81 -1.89
C VAL A 342 7.35 37.75 -2.32
N ASN A 343 6.29 37.22 -2.93
CA ASN A 343 5.27 38.00 -3.63
C ASN A 343 4.03 38.29 -2.79
N HIS A 344 3.84 37.59 -1.67
CA HIS A 344 2.63 37.74 -0.85
C HIS A 344 2.95 38.06 0.61
N LEU A 345 3.69 37.18 1.29
CA LEU A 345 3.96 37.35 2.71
C LEU A 345 4.81 38.60 2.97
N ILE A 346 6.00 38.69 2.39
CA ILE A 346 6.91 39.84 2.60
C ILE A 346 6.23 41.18 2.25
N PRO A 347 5.52 41.33 1.11
CA PRO A 347 4.78 42.56 0.80
C PRO A 347 3.73 42.92 1.85
N ALA A 348 3.03 41.95 2.45
CA ALA A 348 2.09 42.20 3.53
C ALA A 348 2.78 42.67 4.83
N LEU A 349 4.05 42.31 5.03
CA LEU A 349 4.87 42.73 6.19
C LEU A 349 5.56 44.08 6.02
N LYS A 350 5.68 44.58 4.78
CA LYS A 350 6.45 45.78 4.43
C LYS A 350 5.79 47.08 4.90
N ASN A 351 5.90 47.36 6.20
CA ASN A 351 5.87 48.72 6.74
C ASN A 351 7.26 49.40 6.75
N THR A 352 8.31 48.73 6.26
CA THR A 352 9.70 49.23 6.28
C THR A 352 10.39 49.04 4.91
N PRO A 353 10.84 50.11 4.23
CA PRO A 353 11.66 50.00 3.04
C PRO A 353 13.10 49.59 3.39
N ALA A 354 13.71 48.69 2.59
CA ALA A 354 15.12 48.24 2.62
C ALA A 354 15.56 47.20 3.68
N HIS A 355 14.65 46.38 4.21
CA HIS A 355 15.00 45.24 5.07
C HIS A 355 15.32 43.97 4.25
N THR A 356 16.47 43.33 4.49
CA THR A 356 16.76 41.98 4.00
C THR A 356 16.11 40.96 4.92
N PHE A 357 15.18 40.18 4.39
CA PHE A 357 14.46 39.15 5.14
C PHE A 357 15.32 37.91 5.31
N LYS A 358 15.43 37.43 6.54
CA LYS A 358 16.16 36.22 6.90
C LYS A 358 15.20 35.05 7.09
N ILE A 359 15.43 33.96 6.36
CA ILE A 359 14.62 32.74 6.45
C ILE A 359 15.47 31.63 7.07
N ALA A 360 15.06 31.15 8.25
CA ALA A 360 15.63 29.96 8.89
C ALA A 360 14.93 28.70 8.34
N ILE A 361 15.69 27.78 7.74
CA ILE A 361 15.18 26.57 7.09
C ILE A 361 15.46 25.37 8.01
N PHE A 362 14.43 24.89 8.72
CA PHE A 362 14.55 23.75 9.63
C PHE A 362 14.37 22.44 8.84
N ARG A 363 15.36 21.54 8.92
CA ARG A 363 15.38 20.27 8.18
C ARG A 363 15.91 19.08 8.98
N ASP A 364 15.39 17.90 8.70
CA ASP A 364 15.97 16.62 9.09
C ASP A 364 16.78 16.05 7.92
N LEU A 365 18.06 15.74 8.19
CA LEU A 365 18.99 15.22 7.20
C LEU A 365 18.77 13.74 6.86
N LYS A 366 18.00 13.01 7.68
CA LYS A 366 17.74 11.57 7.51
C LYS A 366 16.39 11.28 6.86
N ASP A 367 15.47 12.24 6.87
CA ASP A 367 14.16 12.13 6.23
C ASP A 367 14.21 12.75 4.82
N SER A 368 13.88 11.96 3.80
CA SER A 368 14.03 12.39 2.41
C SER A 368 13.08 13.53 2.02
N TYR A 369 11.87 13.56 2.60
CA TYR A 369 10.92 14.66 2.38
C TYR A 369 11.46 15.95 2.99
N SER A 370 11.82 15.89 4.27
CA SER A 370 12.35 17.04 5.01
C SER A 370 13.61 17.63 4.36
N SER A 371 14.52 16.74 3.93
CA SER A 371 15.77 17.15 3.31
C SER A 371 15.57 17.75 1.93
N ASP A 372 14.83 17.08 1.03
CA ASP A 372 14.62 17.55 -0.34
C ASP A 372 13.90 18.91 -0.33
N LEU A 373 12.80 19.02 0.42
CA LEU A 373 12.04 20.27 0.53
C LEU A 373 12.90 21.44 1.02
N ALA A 374 13.70 21.26 2.07
CA ALA A 374 14.61 22.31 2.56
C ALA A 374 15.72 22.66 1.56
N ASN A 375 16.32 21.65 0.93
CA ASN A 375 17.40 21.83 -0.02
C ASN A 375 16.89 22.60 -1.25
N ASP A 376 15.69 22.28 -1.72
CA ASP A 376 15.09 22.92 -2.86
C ASP A 376 14.71 24.37 -2.58
N LEU A 377 14.13 24.68 -1.42
CA LEU A 377 13.85 26.07 -1.05
C LEU A 377 15.14 26.90 -1.04
N ASN A 378 16.22 26.37 -0.45
CA ASN A 378 17.51 27.03 -0.41
C ASN A 378 18.15 27.17 -1.82
N ALA A 379 17.99 26.16 -2.67
CA ALA A 379 18.52 26.19 -4.03
C ALA A 379 17.74 27.19 -4.92
N VAL A 380 16.43 27.28 -4.74
CA VAL A 380 15.59 28.27 -5.42
C VAL A 380 15.91 29.68 -4.92
N SER A 381 16.04 29.89 -3.61
CA SER A 381 16.31 31.23 -3.03
C SER A 381 17.63 31.81 -3.52
N THR A 382 18.63 30.96 -3.72
CA THR A 382 19.96 31.31 -4.23
C THR A 382 20.04 31.39 -5.76
N GLY A 383 18.95 31.11 -6.48
CA GLY A 383 18.91 31.12 -7.94
C GLY A 383 19.64 29.95 -8.61
N ASN A 384 20.04 28.93 -7.84
CA ASN A 384 20.68 27.72 -8.37
C ASN A 384 19.69 26.83 -9.13
N ILE A 385 18.40 26.95 -8.81
CA ILE A 385 17.32 26.21 -9.46
C ILE A 385 16.22 27.19 -9.92
N PRO A 386 15.81 27.18 -11.20
CA PRO A 386 14.73 28.06 -11.68
C PRO A 386 13.34 27.48 -11.37
N CYS A 387 12.39 28.36 -11.04
CA CYS A 387 10.98 28.03 -10.81
C CYS A 387 10.10 28.18 -12.05
N THR A 388 10.46 27.47 -13.12
CA THR A 388 9.87 27.67 -14.46
C THR A 388 8.37 27.33 -14.56
N SER A 389 7.82 26.56 -13.62
CA SER A 389 6.44 26.05 -13.73
C SER A 389 5.36 27.03 -13.24
N TYR A 390 5.72 28.00 -12.38
CA TYR A 390 4.74 28.90 -11.74
C TYR A 390 5.09 30.38 -11.83
N SER A 391 6.38 30.73 -11.93
CA SER A 391 6.82 32.13 -11.86
C SER A 391 7.99 32.38 -12.80
N ASN A 392 7.85 33.37 -13.68
CA ASN A 392 8.87 33.65 -14.71
C ASN A 392 10.11 34.38 -14.17
N HIS A 393 10.07 34.89 -12.93
CA HIS A 393 11.23 35.43 -12.23
C HIS A 393 10.87 35.70 -10.76
N LEU A 394 11.52 35.03 -9.81
CA LEU A 394 11.47 35.40 -8.39
C LEU A 394 12.55 36.44 -8.10
N ASP A 395 12.20 37.59 -7.53
CA ASP A 395 13.18 38.55 -7.03
C ASP A 395 13.57 38.19 -5.59
N THR A 396 14.64 37.42 -5.45
CA THR A 396 15.17 36.97 -4.16
C THR A 396 16.30 37.87 -3.63
N SER A 397 16.52 39.04 -4.24
CA SER A 397 17.65 39.94 -3.90
C SER A 397 17.64 40.43 -2.45
N ASN A 398 16.48 40.48 -1.82
CA ASN A 398 16.29 40.88 -0.42
C ASN A 398 16.05 39.69 0.52
N ILE A 399 16.39 38.47 0.11
CA ILE A 399 16.24 37.26 0.92
C ILE A 399 17.60 36.68 1.24
N HIS A 400 17.79 36.30 2.50
CA HIS A 400 18.91 35.51 2.98
C HIS A 400 18.40 34.25 3.67
N THR A 401 18.82 33.07 3.20
CA THR A 401 18.46 31.78 3.78
C THR A 401 19.62 31.18 4.57
N PHE A 402 19.31 30.48 5.66
CA PHE A 402 20.26 29.63 6.39
C PHE A 402 19.54 28.38 6.92
N THR A 403 20.27 27.30 7.20
CA THR A 403 19.67 26.00 7.53
C THR A 403 19.92 25.59 8.97
N GLU A 404 18.88 25.08 9.62
CA GLU A 404 18.90 24.54 10.97
C GLU A 404 18.62 23.03 10.97
N PRO A 405 19.55 22.17 11.43
CA PRO A 405 19.33 20.74 11.48
C PRO A 405 18.48 20.34 12.69
N TYR A 406 17.45 19.53 12.49
CA TYR A 406 16.76 18.82 13.58
C TYR A 406 16.60 17.34 13.25
N THR A 407 15.95 16.59 14.13
CA THR A 407 15.58 15.19 13.85
C THR A 407 14.12 15.00 14.21
N ILE A 408 13.36 14.50 13.24
CA ILE A 408 11.94 14.23 13.33
C ILE A 408 11.67 13.15 14.38
N GLY A 409 10.60 13.34 15.16
CA GLY A 409 10.19 12.46 16.26
C GLY A 409 11.02 12.61 17.53
N GLN A 410 12.06 13.45 17.54
CA GLN A 410 12.85 13.68 18.76
C GLN A 410 12.23 14.73 19.69
N THR A 411 12.64 14.68 20.95
CA THR A 411 12.12 15.52 22.03
C THR A 411 12.58 16.97 21.92
N GLN A 412 12.07 17.80 22.83
CA GLN A 412 12.28 19.24 22.90
C GLN A 412 13.76 19.69 22.86
N GLN A 413 14.69 18.88 23.38
CA GLN A 413 16.11 19.24 23.45
C GLN A 413 16.74 19.49 22.08
N ASN A 414 16.26 18.84 21.03
CA ASN A 414 16.76 19.04 19.68
C ASN A 414 16.42 20.41 19.10
N PHE A 415 15.25 20.95 19.44
CA PHE A 415 14.80 22.22 18.89
C PHE A 415 15.38 23.41 19.63
N GLN A 416 15.65 23.30 20.94
CA GLN A 416 16.10 24.44 21.74
C GLN A 416 17.36 25.10 21.19
N THR A 417 18.40 24.30 20.89
CA THR A 417 19.70 24.85 20.42
C THR A 417 19.57 25.54 19.06
N VAL A 418 18.78 24.96 18.14
CA VAL A 418 18.62 25.50 16.79
C VAL A 418 17.63 26.66 16.71
N ILE A 419 16.64 26.70 17.60
CA ILE A 419 15.77 27.89 17.76
C ILE A 419 16.60 29.05 18.30
N ASP A 420 17.43 28.80 19.31
CA ASP A 420 18.32 29.80 19.89
C ASP A 420 19.27 30.38 18.83
N ASP A 421 19.91 29.52 18.03
CA ASP A 421 20.77 29.96 16.94
C ASP A 421 20.01 30.81 15.89
N ALA A 422 18.82 30.36 15.47
CA ALA A 422 18.00 31.10 14.52
C ALA A 422 17.54 32.47 15.04
N ILE A 423 17.21 32.59 16.34
CA ILE A 423 16.90 33.87 17.00
C ILE A 423 18.15 34.77 17.03
N HIS A 424 19.31 34.24 17.37
CA HIS A 424 20.59 34.97 17.35
C HIS A 424 20.96 35.46 15.95
N GLN A 425 20.67 34.66 14.92
CA GLN A 425 20.82 35.03 13.51
C GLN A 425 19.79 36.06 13.03
N GLN A 426 18.85 36.47 13.89
CA GLN A 426 17.81 37.47 13.62
C GLN A 426 16.82 37.07 12.52
N MET A 427 16.39 35.79 12.50
CA MET A 427 15.38 35.32 11.55
C MET A 427 14.10 36.18 11.53
N ASP A 428 13.48 36.31 10.37
CA ASP A 428 12.18 36.96 10.19
C ASP A 428 11.08 35.94 9.85
N ILE A 429 11.46 34.86 9.16
CA ILE A 429 10.57 33.80 8.70
C ILE A 429 11.22 32.45 9.02
N ILE A 430 10.42 31.48 9.40
CA ILE A 430 10.79 30.08 9.51
C ILE A 430 10.22 29.34 8.31
N PHE A 431 11.05 28.62 7.60
CA PHE A 431 10.59 27.55 6.71
C PHE A 431 10.80 26.21 7.41
N PHE A 432 9.71 25.54 7.77
CA PHE A 432 9.75 24.28 8.52
C PHE A 432 9.45 23.10 7.59
N SER A 433 10.49 22.36 7.17
CA SER A 433 10.33 21.19 6.29
C SER A 433 10.05 19.93 7.09
N GLY A 434 8.98 19.92 7.88
CA GLY A 434 8.67 18.82 8.79
C GLY A 434 7.23 18.34 8.73
N TYR A 435 6.83 17.64 9.78
CA TYR A 435 5.46 17.16 9.95
C TYR A 435 4.76 17.94 11.07
N SER A 436 3.42 17.99 11.02
CA SER A 436 2.56 18.66 12.00
C SER A 436 2.85 18.30 13.46
N TYR A 437 3.20 17.03 13.72
CA TYR A 437 3.54 16.55 15.06
C TYR A 437 4.79 17.23 15.63
N ASP A 438 5.85 17.35 14.82
CA ASP A 438 7.10 18.03 15.20
C ASP A 438 6.87 19.54 15.34
N LEU A 439 6.04 20.11 14.46
CA LEU A 439 5.70 21.53 14.48
C LEU A 439 5.06 21.94 15.81
N LYS A 440 4.16 21.15 16.39
CA LYS A 440 3.54 21.46 17.69
C LYS A 440 4.58 21.63 18.80
N ASN A 441 5.55 20.72 18.85
CA ASN A 441 6.64 20.78 19.83
C ASN A 441 7.56 21.98 19.55
N PHE A 442 7.83 22.24 18.27
CA PHE A 442 8.61 23.38 17.81
C PHE A 442 7.97 24.72 18.19
N GLU A 443 6.68 24.93 17.92
CA GLU A 443 5.93 26.15 18.25
C GLU A 443 5.95 26.43 19.77
N THR A 444 5.81 25.39 20.59
CA THR A 444 5.90 25.48 22.05
C THR A 444 7.23 26.03 22.50
N LEU A 445 8.32 25.49 21.96
CA LEU A 445 9.67 25.93 22.31
C LEU A 445 10.01 27.29 21.73
N LEU A 446 9.57 27.57 20.49
CA LEU A 446 9.78 28.85 19.84
C LEU A 446 9.19 29.98 20.68
N ASN A 447 7.95 29.82 21.15
CA ASN A 447 7.32 30.80 22.03
C ASN A 447 8.06 30.93 23.38
N GLN A 448 8.54 29.84 23.97
CA GLN A 448 9.32 29.88 25.21
C GLN A 448 10.64 30.65 25.03
N GLU A 449 11.39 30.34 23.98
CA GLU A 449 12.69 30.96 23.70
C GLU A 449 12.56 32.43 23.29
N GLN A 450 11.56 32.80 22.49
CA GLN A 450 11.31 34.21 22.18
C GLN A 450 11.02 35.03 23.44
N ASN A 451 10.25 34.48 24.38
CA ASN A 451 9.99 35.13 25.66
C ASN A 451 11.25 35.22 26.53
N ALA A 452 12.04 34.14 26.61
CA ALA A 452 13.28 34.10 27.38
C ALA A 452 14.33 35.09 26.86
N LEU A 453 14.50 35.16 25.54
CA LEU A 453 15.46 36.03 24.86
C LEU A 453 14.92 37.45 24.61
N HIS A 454 13.68 37.74 25.04
CA HIS A 454 12.99 39.01 24.79
C HIS A 454 12.99 39.40 23.31
N TYR A 455 12.79 38.42 22.42
CA TYR A 455 12.81 38.62 20.97
C TYR A 455 11.51 39.31 20.50
N PRO A 456 11.55 40.61 20.10
CA PRO A 456 10.32 41.39 19.93
C PRO A 456 9.63 41.17 18.58
N LYS A 457 10.25 40.42 17.67
CA LYS A 457 9.71 40.22 16.33
C LYS A 457 8.66 39.11 16.31
N GLN A 458 7.57 39.37 15.59
CA GLN A 458 6.68 38.31 15.15
C GLN A 458 7.40 37.49 14.08
N ILE A 459 7.45 36.17 14.25
CA ILE A 459 7.97 35.25 13.25
C ILE A 459 6.76 34.63 12.54
N PHE A 460 6.92 34.27 11.27
CA PHE A 460 5.92 33.52 10.50
C PHE A 460 6.49 32.16 10.16
N ILE A 461 5.67 31.13 10.26
CA ILE A 461 6.05 29.77 9.87
C ILE A 461 5.43 29.48 8.50
N VAL A 462 6.25 29.05 7.55
CA VAL A 462 5.83 28.52 6.26
C VAL A 462 6.36 27.10 6.16
N GLY A 463 5.61 26.17 5.57
CA GLY A 463 6.15 24.84 5.31
C GLY A 463 5.39 24.09 4.25
N GLY A 464 5.79 22.83 4.08
CA GLY A 464 5.24 21.93 3.09
C GLY A 464 3.86 21.37 3.48
N ASP A 465 3.41 20.43 2.67
CA ASP A 465 2.19 19.64 2.88
C ASP A 465 2.21 18.78 4.14
N GLY A 466 3.37 18.34 4.64
CA GLY A 466 3.46 17.61 5.91
C GLY A 466 2.90 18.36 7.13
N LEU A 467 2.59 19.66 6.99
CA LEU A 467 1.99 20.50 8.03
C LEU A 467 0.46 20.63 7.94
N TYR A 468 -0.23 19.97 7.00
CA TYR A 468 -1.68 20.18 6.81
C TYR A 468 -2.54 19.77 8.03
N GLU A 469 -2.07 18.87 8.91
CA GLU A 469 -2.79 18.40 10.10
C GLU A 469 -2.75 19.38 11.29
N THR A 470 -2.88 20.69 11.05
CA THR A 470 -2.97 21.69 12.13
C THR A 470 -4.34 21.72 12.81
N SER A 471 -5.35 21.01 12.29
CA SER A 471 -6.65 20.90 12.94
C SER A 471 -6.52 20.13 14.26
N GLY A 472 -6.70 20.81 15.39
CA GLY A 472 -6.58 20.22 16.74
C GLY A 472 -5.24 20.43 17.42
N THR A 473 -4.29 21.14 16.79
CA THR A 473 -3.17 21.73 17.53
C THR A 473 -3.66 23.04 18.14
N ASP A 474 -3.48 23.22 19.44
CA ASP A 474 -3.52 24.55 20.06
C ASP A 474 -2.42 25.36 19.36
N ASN A 475 -2.77 26.07 18.28
CA ASN A 475 -1.81 26.89 17.56
C ASN A 475 -1.50 28.07 18.48
N ILE A 476 -0.47 27.89 19.30
CA ILE A 476 0.00 28.90 20.23
C ILE A 476 0.78 30.01 19.50
N TYR A 477 1.05 29.81 18.20
CA TYR A 477 1.76 30.75 17.35
C TYR A 477 0.79 31.52 16.45
N ASN A 478 1.19 32.72 16.02
CA ASN A 478 0.25 33.66 15.39
C ASN A 478 -0.37 33.11 14.09
N THR A 479 0.47 32.65 13.15
CA THR A 479 0.02 32.16 11.85
C THR A 479 1.05 31.20 11.27
N THR A 480 0.58 30.02 10.86
CA THR A 480 1.34 29.01 10.11
C THR A 480 0.77 28.91 8.70
N TYR A 481 1.62 28.95 7.69
CA TYR A 481 1.27 28.75 6.28
C TYR A 481 1.77 27.38 5.81
N THR A 482 0.92 26.64 5.11
CA THR A 482 1.25 25.31 4.58
C THR A 482 0.83 25.21 3.13
N THR A 483 1.71 24.67 2.28
CA THR A 483 1.32 24.29 0.92
C THR A 483 0.54 22.99 0.96
N ILE A 484 -0.56 22.86 0.23
CA ILE A 484 -1.30 21.60 0.07
C ILE A 484 -1.67 21.38 -1.40
N TYR A 485 -2.00 20.15 -1.78
CA TYR A 485 -2.38 19.81 -3.15
C TYR A 485 -3.89 19.66 -3.35
N THR A 486 -4.68 19.93 -2.31
CA THR A 486 -6.12 19.68 -2.30
C THR A 486 -6.90 20.99 -2.17
N PRO A 487 -7.84 21.29 -3.09
CA PRO A 487 -8.65 22.49 -2.99
C PRO A 487 -9.65 22.38 -1.84
N PRO A 488 -10.08 23.51 -1.25
CA PRO A 488 -11.31 23.54 -0.49
C PRO A 488 -12.51 23.18 -1.37
N LEU A 489 -13.35 22.24 -0.93
CA LEU A 489 -14.53 21.76 -1.65
C LEU A 489 -15.79 22.49 -1.14
N ALA A 490 -16.70 22.86 -2.04
CA ALA A 490 -17.91 23.59 -1.70
C ALA A 490 -19.11 22.68 -1.41
N GLY A 491 -19.16 21.48 -2.02
CA GLY A 491 -20.29 20.56 -1.88
C GLY A 491 -21.65 21.18 -2.25
N SER A 492 -21.64 22.21 -3.09
CA SER A 492 -22.82 22.98 -3.50
C SER A 492 -23.56 22.30 -4.65
N ALA A 493 -24.82 22.67 -4.92
CA ALA A 493 -25.55 22.19 -6.09
C ALA A 493 -24.90 22.59 -7.44
N THR A 494 -23.96 23.53 -7.42
CA THR A 494 -23.17 23.96 -8.58
C THR A 494 -21.81 23.27 -8.69
N SER A 495 -21.43 22.47 -7.69
CA SER A 495 -20.20 21.69 -7.70
C SER A 495 -20.31 20.52 -8.69
N PRO A 496 -19.20 20.06 -9.30
CA PRO A 496 -19.20 18.85 -10.12
C PRO A 496 -19.80 17.65 -9.38
N ASP A 497 -20.48 16.74 -10.10
CA ASP A 497 -21.13 15.56 -9.50
C ASP A 497 -20.19 14.74 -8.61
N LEU A 498 -18.92 14.63 -9.02
CA LEU A 498 -17.88 13.93 -8.27
C LEU A 498 -17.62 14.57 -6.90
N GLU A 499 -17.50 15.90 -6.86
CA GLU A 499 -17.29 16.67 -5.62
C GLU A 499 -18.52 16.53 -4.71
N THR A 500 -19.72 16.71 -5.27
CA THR A 500 -20.98 16.59 -4.53
C THR A 500 -21.14 15.19 -3.93
N TYR A 501 -20.79 14.15 -4.70
CA TYR A 501 -20.79 12.77 -4.20
C TYR A 501 -19.83 12.61 -3.02
N PHE A 502 -18.55 13.01 -3.20
CA PHE A 502 -17.52 12.86 -2.18
C PHE A 502 -17.90 13.60 -0.89
N VAL A 503 -18.22 14.90 -0.98
CA VAL A 503 -18.56 15.72 0.18
C VAL A 503 -19.75 15.14 0.94
N THR A 504 -20.78 14.69 0.23
CA THR A 504 -21.99 14.13 0.87
C THR A 504 -21.68 12.81 1.56
N HIS A 505 -21.03 11.88 0.87
CA HIS A 505 -20.78 10.53 1.40
C HIS A 505 -19.69 10.55 2.47
N TYR A 506 -18.66 11.37 2.34
CA TYR A 506 -17.65 11.51 3.40
C TYR A 506 -18.29 11.90 4.73
N ARG A 507 -19.14 12.94 4.72
CA ARG A 507 -19.80 13.43 5.92
C ARG A 507 -20.83 12.44 6.46
N GLN A 508 -21.57 11.77 5.58
CA GLN A 508 -22.53 10.73 5.98
C GLN A 508 -21.83 9.54 6.65
N GLU A 509 -20.72 9.08 6.08
CA GLU A 509 -20.05 7.85 6.51
C GLU A 509 -19.08 8.06 7.68
N PHE A 510 -18.46 9.26 7.77
CA PHE A 510 -17.37 9.55 8.72
C PHE A 510 -17.60 10.76 9.62
N GLY A 511 -18.64 11.56 9.35
CA GLY A 511 -18.91 12.79 10.08
C GLY A 511 -18.01 13.96 9.67
N ASP A 512 -18.01 15.01 10.49
CA ASP A 512 -17.28 16.27 10.26
C ASP A 512 -16.06 16.44 11.18
N ALA A 513 -15.68 15.41 11.94
CA ALA A 513 -14.67 15.53 13.01
C ALA A 513 -13.29 15.94 12.50
N ASP A 514 -12.94 15.55 11.27
CA ASP A 514 -11.68 15.89 10.60
C ASP A 514 -11.87 16.83 9.40
N VAL A 515 -13.04 17.48 9.31
CA VAL A 515 -13.37 18.44 8.24
C VAL A 515 -13.28 19.86 8.79
N THR A 516 -12.43 20.68 8.18
CA THR A 516 -12.26 22.09 8.59
C THR A 516 -13.17 23.00 7.76
N THR A 517 -13.99 23.81 8.43
CA THR A 517 -14.86 24.79 7.77
C THR A 517 -14.14 26.11 7.59
N ILE A 518 -13.90 26.52 6.34
CA ILE A 518 -13.14 27.76 6.02
C ILE A 518 -14.03 28.90 5.50
N ALA A 519 -15.24 28.59 5.05
CA ALA A 519 -16.28 29.55 4.65
C ALA A 519 -17.65 28.87 4.77
N PRO A 520 -18.79 29.59 4.75
CA PRO A 520 -20.11 28.97 4.89
C PRO A 520 -20.33 27.76 3.98
N GLU A 521 -19.82 27.82 2.75
CA GLU A 521 -19.91 26.71 1.78
C GLU A 521 -18.61 25.96 1.55
N LYS A 522 -17.42 26.52 1.86
CA LYS A 522 -16.15 25.82 1.60
C LYS A 522 -15.66 25.01 2.80
N ARG A 523 -15.15 23.81 2.53
CA ARG A 523 -14.62 22.86 3.51
C ARG A 523 -13.26 22.34 3.05
N VAL A 524 -12.35 22.15 3.99
CA VAL A 524 -11.08 21.46 3.78
C VAL A 524 -11.22 20.09 4.42
N PHE A 525 -11.13 19.06 3.58
CA PHE A 525 -11.11 17.67 3.99
C PHE A 525 -9.66 17.21 4.21
N PRO A 526 -9.42 16.09 4.91
CA PRO A 526 -8.08 15.54 5.03
C PRO A 526 -7.44 15.31 3.66
N PRO A 527 -6.31 15.98 3.32
CA PRO A 527 -5.66 15.89 2.02
C PRO A 527 -5.44 14.45 1.53
N HIS A 528 -4.98 13.57 2.41
CA HIS A 528 -4.76 12.16 2.11
C HIS A 528 -6.02 11.42 1.62
N ALA A 529 -7.21 11.78 2.11
CA ALA A 529 -8.44 11.17 1.63
C ALA A 529 -8.72 11.55 0.16
N LEU A 530 -8.43 12.80 -0.23
CA LEU A 530 -8.68 13.29 -1.58
C LEU A 530 -7.60 12.80 -2.55
N GLU A 531 -6.34 12.82 -2.11
CA GLU A 531 -5.20 12.34 -2.90
C GLU A 531 -5.28 10.83 -3.11
N MET A 532 -5.71 10.07 -2.09
CA MET A 532 -5.91 8.63 -2.22
C MET A 532 -7.11 8.29 -3.12
N TYR A 533 -8.19 9.08 -3.05
CA TYR A 533 -9.31 8.96 -3.98
C TYR A 533 -8.84 9.10 -5.44
N ASP A 534 -8.02 10.12 -5.71
CA ASP A 534 -7.45 10.35 -7.04
C ASP A 534 -6.40 9.30 -7.44
N ALA A 535 -5.63 8.75 -6.49
CA ALA A 535 -4.74 7.62 -6.74
C ALA A 535 -5.51 6.38 -7.23
N ALA A 536 -6.65 6.08 -6.60
CA ALA A 536 -7.53 5.00 -7.06
C ALA A 536 -8.22 5.32 -8.41
N ASN A 537 -8.57 6.59 -8.63
CA ASN A 537 -9.12 7.06 -9.91
C ASN A 537 -8.11 6.92 -11.06
N ALA A 538 -6.83 7.18 -10.81
CA ALA A 538 -5.77 7.00 -11.80
C ALA A 538 -5.69 5.55 -12.31
N PHE A 539 -5.74 4.58 -11.40
CA PHE A 539 -5.80 3.16 -11.76
C PHE A 539 -7.01 2.84 -12.63
N THR A 540 -8.20 3.22 -12.19
CA THR A 540 -9.43 2.86 -12.91
C THR A 540 -9.61 3.61 -14.22
N THR A 541 -9.04 4.81 -14.36
CA THR A 541 -8.93 5.53 -15.64
C THR A 541 -8.12 4.71 -16.64
N GLY A 542 -6.98 4.15 -16.22
CA GLY A 542 -6.21 3.21 -17.04
C GLY A 542 -6.96 1.93 -17.42
N PHE A 543 -7.98 1.54 -16.64
CA PHE A 543 -8.82 0.35 -16.91
C PHE A 543 -9.99 0.57 -17.85
N GLN A 544 -10.32 1.82 -18.20
CA GLN A 544 -11.45 2.09 -19.08
C GLN A 544 -11.22 1.57 -20.51
N ASP A 545 -9.97 1.42 -20.95
CA ASP A 545 -9.64 0.80 -22.24
C ASP A 545 -9.68 -0.74 -22.11
N PRO A 546 -10.48 -1.46 -22.93
CA PRO A 546 -10.54 -2.93 -22.92
C PRO A 546 -9.18 -3.65 -23.07
N LYS A 547 -8.17 -3.01 -23.68
CA LYS A 547 -6.80 -3.55 -23.81
C LYS A 547 -6.13 -3.73 -22.45
N SER A 548 -6.47 -2.91 -21.45
CA SER A 548 -5.94 -3.02 -20.09
C SER A 548 -6.25 -4.37 -19.43
N LEU A 549 -7.30 -5.05 -19.89
CA LEU A 549 -7.74 -6.35 -19.34
C LEU A 549 -6.92 -7.52 -19.88
N GLN A 550 -6.10 -7.31 -20.93
CA GLN A 550 -5.37 -8.39 -21.58
C GLN A 550 -4.19 -8.89 -20.74
N ASN A 551 -3.38 -7.98 -20.20
CA ASN A 551 -2.22 -8.28 -19.36
C ASN A 551 -1.69 -7.01 -18.66
N GLN A 552 -0.74 -7.20 -17.74
CA GLN A 552 -0.12 -6.12 -16.96
C GLN A 552 0.61 -5.09 -17.84
N ASP A 553 1.30 -5.53 -18.90
CA ASP A 553 2.05 -4.61 -19.76
C ASP A 553 1.13 -3.66 -20.52
N ALA A 554 0.01 -4.17 -21.05
CA ALA A 554 -1.01 -3.36 -21.70
C ALA A 554 -1.61 -2.33 -20.73
N PHE A 555 -1.86 -2.72 -19.48
CA PHE A 555 -2.32 -1.80 -18.45
C PHE A 555 -1.26 -0.72 -18.14
N ASN A 556 0.02 -1.10 -17.97
CA ASN A 556 1.10 -0.16 -17.72
C ASN A 556 1.25 0.86 -18.85
N GLN A 557 1.15 0.43 -20.11
CA GLN A 557 1.24 1.32 -21.27
C GLN A 557 0.14 2.40 -21.29
N LEU A 558 -1.06 2.05 -20.83
CA LEU A 558 -2.15 3.01 -20.69
C LEU A 558 -1.91 3.96 -19.52
N LEU A 559 -1.44 3.42 -18.39
CA LEU A 559 -1.18 4.20 -17.18
C LEU A 559 -0.12 5.29 -17.40
N LEU A 560 0.85 5.07 -18.30
CA LEU A 560 1.88 6.06 -18.64
C LEU A 560 1.31 7.42 -19.07
N ASN A 561 0.11 7.48 -19.66
CA ASN A 561 -0.41 8.71 -20.28
C ASN A 561 -1.86 9.01 -19.90
N ILE A 562 -2.26 8.70 -18.67
CA ILE A 562 -3.61 9.05 -18.21
C ILE A 562 -3.74 10.55 -17.99
N ASN A 563 -4.96 11.04 -18.16
CA ASN A 563 -5.35 12.40 -17.85
C ASN A 563 -6.80 12.41 -17.36
N PHE A 564 -7.05 12.90 -16.16
CA PHE A 564 -8.39 13.01 -15.60
C PHE A 564 -8.51 14.20 -14.65
N TYR A 565 -9.74 14.68 -14.48
CA TYR A 565 -10.08 15.65 -13.43
C TYR A 565 -10.60 14.90 -12.21
N GLY A 566 -9.82 14.91 -11.14
CA GLY A 566 -10.15 14.33 -9.85
C GLY A 566 -10.61 15.37 -8.83
N LEU A 567 -10.67 14.97 -7.56
CA LEU A 567 -11.00 15.86 -6.43
C LEU A 567 -9.89 16.87 -6.15
N THR A 568 -8.65 16.54 -6.49
CA THR A 568 -7.47 17.40 -6.33
C THR A 568 -7.18 18.24 -7.59
N GLY A 569 -8.11 18.27 -8.54
CA GLY A 569 -7.98 18.97 -9.83
C GLY A 569 -7.46 18.06 -10.94
N LEU A 570 -6.72 18.64 -11.90
CA LEU A 570 -6.15 17.89 -13.02
C LEU A 570 -5.04 16.96 -12.52
N ALA A 571 -5.14 15.67 -12.86
CA ALA A 571 -4.09 14.68 -12.66
C ALA A 571 -3.70 14.11 -14.02
N GLN A 572 -2.45 14.33 -14.41
CA GLN A 572 -1.91 13.91 -15.69
C GLN A 572 -0.57 13.21 -15.50
N PHE A 573 -0.46 11.98 -15.98
CA PHE A 573 0.81 11.25 -16.04
C PHE A 573 1.41 11.38 -17.44
N ASN A 574 2.74 11.47 -17.51
CA ASN A 574 3.46 11.49 -18.78
C ASN A 574 4.74 10.67 -18.70
N GLY A 575 4.56 9.37 -18.54
CA GLY A 575 5.65 8.43 -18.43
C GLY A 575 6.43 8.20 -19.75
N ASN A 576 5.98 8.79 -20.86
CA ASN A 576 6.68 8.75 -22.15
C ASN A 576 7.72 9.87 -22.31
N GLN A 577 7.76 10.87 -21.42
CA GLN A 577 8.77 11.93 -21.52
C GLN A 577 10.15 11.40 -21.17
N THR A 578 11.06 11.54 -22.14
CA THR A 578 12.48 11.21 -22.00
C THR A 578 13.26 12.47 -21.69
N ASN A 579 13.79 12.56 -20.47
CA ASN A 579 14.92 13.36 -19.96
C ASN A 579 15.03 14.88 -20.26
N ASN A 580 14.14 15.50 -21.03
CA ASN A 580 14.27 16.90 -21.45
C ASN A 580 13.27 17.87 -20.78
N SER A 581 12.36 17.37 -19.95
CA SER A 581 11.49 18.20 -19.10
C SER A 581 12.08 18.27 -17.69
N ASN A 582 11.95 19.41 -17.02
CA ASN A 582 12.24 19.57 -15.59
C ASN A 582 11.30 18.75 -14.68
N VAL A 583 10.43 17.92 -15.27
CA VAL A 583 9.38 17.14 -14.62
C VAL A 583 9.69 15.67 -14.89
N GLY A 584 9.88 14.87 -13.85
CA GLY A 584 10.23 13.47 -14.00
C GLY A 584 9.07 12.61 -14.49
N ILE A 585 9.36 11.41 -15.00
CA ILE A 585 8.38 10.41 -15.49
C ILE A 585 7.27 10.13 -14.45
N SER A 586 7.63 10.22 -13.16
CA SER A 586 6.76 9.91 -12.02
C SER A 586 5.95 11.11 -11.52
N ASP A 587 6.28 12.33 -11.96
CA ASP A 587 5.64 13.57 -11.53
C ASP A 587 4.33 13.83 -12.26
N PRO A 588 3.28 14.33 -11.58
CA PRO A 588 2.10 14.81 -12.25
C PRO A 588 2.44 16.07 -13.03
N LEU A 589 1.89 16.17 -14.24
CA LEU A 589 1.91 17.43 -14.97
C LEU A 589 0.83 18.35 -14.44
N ASN A 590 1.17 19.63 -14.34
CA ASN A 590 0.21 20.71 -14.16
C ASN A 590 -0.66 20.62 -12.90
N LYS A 591 -0.09 20.17 -11.78
CA LYS A 591 -0.82 20.09 -10.52
C LYS A 591 -1.04 21.49 -9.91
N ASN A 592 -2.22 21.75 -9.37
CA ASN A 592 -2.45 22.95 -8.57
C ASN A 592 -1.85 22.80 -7.17
N ILE A 593 -1.31 23.89 -6.63
CA ILE A 593 -0.83 23.97 -5.25
C ILE A 593 -1.55 25.12 -4.56
N TYR A 594 -2.07 24.87 -3.37
CA TYR A 594 -2.76 25.86 -2.55
C TYR A 594 -1.87 26.21 -1.36
N VAL A 595 -1.93 27.44 -0.87
CA VAL A 595 -1.32 27.83 0.40
C VAL A 595 -2.46 28.09 1.36
N MET A 596 -2.52 27.28 2.41
CA MET A 596 -3.44 27.47 3.53
C MET A 596 -2.74 28.26 4.63
N CYS A 597 -3.52 29.04 5.36
CA CYS A 597 -3.09 29.64 6.61
C CYS A 597 -3.87 29.01 7.76
N THR A 598 -3.23 28.79 8.91
CA THR A 598 -3.88 28.47 10.17
C THR A 598 -3.46 29.52 11.20
N ASN A 599 -4.41 30.25 11.75
CA ASN A 599 -4.13 31.27 12.76
C ASN A 599 -4.12 30.69 14.19
N LYS A 600 -3.78 31.52 15.18
CA LYS A 600 -3.77 31.17 16.61
C LYS A 600 -5.11 30.65 17.16
N ASN A 601 -6.22 31.01 16.51
CA ASN A 601 -7.56 30.55 16.88
C ASN A 601 -7.90 29.22 16.18
N THR A 602 -6.92 28.56 15.57
CA THR A 602 -7.07 27.33 14.77
C THR A 602 -7.99 27.48 13.56
N THR A 603 -8.30 28.73 13.17
CA THR A 603 -9.09 29.00 11.97
C THR A 603 -8.19 28.82 10.75
N THR A 604 -8.63 28.00 9.80
CA THR A 604 -7.92 27.74 8.56
C THR A 604 -8.57 28.49 7.40
N GLU A 605 -7.77 29.09 6.52
CA GLU A 605 -8.26 29.75 5.30
C GLU A 605 -7.32 29.50 4.12
N GLU A 606 -7.84 29.64 2.90
CA GLU A 606 -7.03 29.64 1.68
C GLU A 606 -6.38 31.01 1.50
N ALA A 607 -5.05 31.08 1.62
CA ALA A 607 -4.27 32.31 1.47
C ALA A 607 -3.88 32.58 0.00
N ALA A 608 -3.55 31.53 -0.75
CA ALA A 608 -3.22 31.62 -2.17
C ALA A 608 -3.49 30.31 -2.92
N SER A 609 -3.64 30.39 -4.23
CA SER A 609 -3.70 29.23 -5.12
C SER A 609 -2.83 29.44 -6.36
N TYR A 610 -2.08 28.40 -6.71
CA TYR A 610 -1.11 28.37 -7.78
C TYR A 610 -1.53 27.35 -8.80
N ALA A 611 -1.90 27.85 -9.98
CA ALA A 611 -2.03 27.04 -11.17
C ALA A 611 -0.71 27.12 -11.97
N PRO A 612 -0.30 26.02 -12.62
CA PRO A 612 0.82 26.03 -13.55
C PRO A 612 0.63 27.05 -14.68
N ALA A 613 1.68 27.78 -15.03
CA ALA A 613 1.65 28.83 -16.06
C ALA A 613 1.48 28.27 -17.49
N PRO A 614 0.85 29.03 -18.39
CA PRO A 614 -0.55 28.94 -18.74
C PRO A 614 -0.92 27.75 -19.65
N SER A 615 -2.01 27.08 -19.26
CA SER A 615 -3.20 27.12 -20.12
C SER A 615 -3.69 28.59 -20.15
N PRO A 616 -3.91 29.21 -21.32
CA PRO A 616 -4.09 30.67 -21.48
C PRO A 616 -5.29 31.29 -20.73
N ASP A 617 -6.15 30.49 -20.09
CA ASP A 617 -7.39 30.95 -19.48
C ASP A 617 -7.42 30.94 -17.94
N ILE A 618 -6.34 30.58 -17.24
CA ILE A 618 -6.33 30.60 -15.77
C ILE A 618 -5.85 31.96 -15.25
N LYS A 619 -6.79 32.80 -14.82
CA LYS A 619 -6.50 33.99 -14.01
C LYS A 619 -6.05 33.54 -12.62
N TYR A 620 -4.86 33.94 -12.20
CA TYR A 620 -4.47 33.88 -10.79
C TYR A 620 -5.52 34.62 -9.95
N SER A 621 -6.32 33.88 -9.19
CA SER A 621 -7.31 34.46 -8.27
C SER A 621 -6.59 34.83 -6.98
N LEU A 622 -5.82 35.93 -7.02
CA LEU A 622 -5.31 36.54 -5.80
C LEU A 622 -6.48 37.16 -5.03
N GLN A 623 -6.90 36.50 -3.96
CA GLN A 623 -7.72 37.13 -2.94
C GLN A 623 -6.79 37.89 -1.99
N GLY A 624 -6.08 38.91 -2.50
CA GLY A 624 -5.10 39.69 -1.72
C GLY A 624 -5.66 40.33 -0.44
N GLN A 625 -6.99 40.40 -0.33
CA GLN A 625 -7.70 40.83 0.88
C GLN A 625 -7.67 39.77 2.00
N LYS A 626 -7.61 38.47 1.68
CA LYS A 626 -7.58 37.37 2.65
C LYS A 626 -6.25 37.12 3.33
N LEU A 627 -5.15 37.54 2.71
CA LEU A 627 -3.84 37.56 3.38
C LEU A 627 -3.86 38.44 4.64
N LEU A 628 -4.73 39.45 4.68
CA LEU A 628 -4.94 40.29 5.86
C LEU A 628 -5.91 39.65 6.86
N ASP A 629 -6.88 38.86 6.40
CA ASP A 629 -7.85 38.15 7.27
C ASP A 629 -7.17 37.03 8.08
N CYS A 630 -6.23 36.29 7.48
CA CYS A 630 -5.39 35.31 8.19
C CYS A 630 -4.47 35.94 9.27
N ASN A 631 -4.10 37.20 9.07
CA ASN A 631 -3.17 37.96 9.93
C ASN A 631 -3.90 38.98 10.81
N ALA A 632 -5.22 39.04 10.77
CA ALA A 632 -6.00 39.95 11.60
C ALA A 632 -5.89 39.49 13.07
N PRO A 633 -5.45 40.37 13.99
CA PRO A 633 -5.18 40.01 15.39
C PRO A 633 -6.40 39.52 16.18
#